data_AF-A0A2T3XX02-F1
#
_entry.id   AF-A0A2T3XX02-F1
#
_cell.length_a   1.000
_cell.length_b   1.000
_cell.length_c   1.000
_cell.angle_alpha   90.00
_cell.angle_beta   90.00
_cell.angle_gamma   90.00
#
_symmetry.space_group_name_H-M   'P 1'
#
loop_
_entity.id
_entity.type
_entity.pdbx_description
1 polymer ?
#
loop_
_entity_poly.entity_id
_entity_poly.type
_entity_poly.pdbx_seq_one_letter_code
_entity_poly.pdbx_strand_id
1 'polypeptide(L)'
;MKLYRTIQELLGELDKLNWDAALFVDQSSWATKPRETEILYLEGDDELEDVVAGTHLPKIANDRGMRQLLDVETFRDVVNFEGKRNSAASEADIIHALDYYREKDDFYDPHH
;
A
#
# COMPACT_ATOMS: atom_id res chain seq x y z
N MET A 1 -6.11 9.00 10.20
CA MET A 1 -5.55 9.33 8.85
C MET A 1 -4.12 9.84 8.94
N LYS A 2 -3.24 9.40 8.02
CA LYS A 2 -1.89 9.95 7.79
C LYS A 2 -1.56 9.96 6.29
N LEU A 3 -0.69 10.89 5.86
CA LEU A 3 -0.17 10.94 4.49
C LEU A 3 1.35 10.75 4.53
N TYR A 4 1.83 9.73 3.84
CA TYR A 4 3.24 9.48 3.60
C TYR A 4 3.63 10.05 2.23
N ARG A 5 4.78 10.72 2.13
CA ARG A 5 5.26 11.32 0.87
C ARG A 5 6.05 10.34 0.01
N THR A 6 6.54 9.25 0.62
CA THR A 6 7.30 8.21 -0.06
C THR A 6 6.99 6.84 0.55
N ILE A 7 7.26 5.77 -0.20
CA ILE A 7 7.19 4.41 0.33
C ILE A 7 8.21 4.18 1.46
N GLN A 8 9.36 4.85 1.42
CA GLN A 8 10.39 4.73 2.45
C GLN A 8 9.89 5.19 3.82
N GLU A 9 9.15 6.31 3.86
CA GLU A 9 8.53 6.80 5.10
C GLU A 9 7.52 5.81 5.66
N LEU A 10 6.71 5.18 4.79
CA LEU A 10 5.75 4.15 5.18
C LEU A 10 6.45 2.91 5.76
N LEU A 11 7.48 2.40 5.06
CA LEU A 11 8.24 1.23 5.50
C LEU A 11 8.93 1.46 6.83
N GLY A 12 9.42 2.67 7.09
CA GLY A 12 10.04 3.06 8.37
C GLY A 12 9.08 3.04 9.57
N GLU A 13 7.78 2.96 9.33
CA GLU A 13 6.74 2.90 10.35
C GLU A 13 5.90 1.62 10.32
N LEU A 14 6.26 0.63 9.50
CA LEU A 14 5.46 -0.56 9.24
C LEU A 14 4.94 -1.25 10.51
N ASP A 15 5.78 -1.39 11.54
CA ASP A 15 5.42 -2.05 12.81
C ASP A 15 4.49 -1.23 13.70
N LYS A 16 4.23 0.04 13.37
CA LYS A 16 3.36 0.96 14.13
C LYS A 16 1.98 1.13 13.48
N LEU A 17 1.80 0.65 12.26
CA LEU A 17 0.54 0.79 11.54
C LEU A 17 -0.53 -0.12 12.16
N ASN A 18 -1.77 0.36 12.17
CA ASN A 18 -2.91 -0.47 12.54
C ASN A 18 -3.17 -1.53 11.47
N TRP A 19 -3.41 -2.77 11.87
CA TRP A 19 -3.65 -3.89 10.94
C TRP A 19 -4.96 -3.73 10.16
N ASP A 20 -5.99 -3.14 10.78
CA ASP A 20 -7.32 -2.88 10.18
C ASP A 20 -7.33 -1.65 9.24
N ALA A 21 -6.17 -1.07 8.93
CA ALA A 21 -6.08 0.12 8.09
C ALA A 21 -5.89 -0.22 6.61
N ALA A 22 -6.13 0.76 5.75
CA ALA A 22 -5.95 0.66 4.31
C ALA A 22 -5.04 1.75 3.75
N LEU A 23 -4.29 1.41 2.71
CA LEU A 23 -3.36 2.28 1.99
C LEU A 23 -3.94 2.64 0.63
N PHE A 24 -3.89 3.92 0.26
CA PHE A 24 -4.43 4.44 -0.99
C PHE A 24 -3.38 5.28 -1.71
N VAL A 25 -3.33 5.17 -3.04
CA VAL A 25 -2.39 5.89 -3.91
C VAL A 25 -3.07 6.39 -5.18
N ASP A 26 -2.50 7.41 -5.81
CA ASP A 26 -2.78 7.70 -7.23
C ASP A 26 -2.11 6.61 -8.08
N GLN A 27 -2.92 5.81 -8.77
CA GLN A 27 -2.45 4.63 -9.52
C GLN A 27 -1.51 5.00 -10.68
N SER A 28 -1.72 6.16 -11.31
CA SER A 28 -0.88 6.62 -12.42
C SER A 28 0.51 7.06 -11.94
N SER A 29 0.54 7.73 -10.80
CA SER A 29 1.75 8.16 -10.11
C SER A 29 2.51 6.94 -9.61
N TRP A 30 1.82 5.98 -8.97
CA TRP A 30 2.42 4.74 -8.52
C TRP A 30 3.07 3.96 -9.67
N ALA A 31 2.39 3.83 -10.81
CA ALA A 31 2.91 3.10 -11.97
C ALA A 31 4.13 3.77 -12.62
N THR A 32 4.32 5.09 -12.45
CA THR A 32 5.42 5.83 -13.10
C THR A 32 6.56 6.17 -12.16
N LYS A 33 6.26 6.47 -10.90
CA LYS A 33 7.20 6.92 -9.86
C LYS A 33 6.78 6.40 -8.48
N PRO A 34 6.80 5.08 -8.25
CA PRO A 34 6.28 4.50 -7.01
C PRO A 34 7.02 4.98 -5.75
N ARG A 35 8.32 5.26 -5.84
CA ARG A 35 9.13 5.76 -4.72
C ARG A 35 8.72 7.15 -4.22
N GLU A 36 8.23 7.99 -5.13
CA GLU A 36 7.85 9.39 -4.87
C GLU A 36 6.32 9.55 -4.77
N THR A 37 5.57 8.46 -4.89
CA THR A 37 4.10 8.51 -4.85
C THR A 37 3.63 8.67 -3.41
N GLU A 38 2.71 9.61 -3.22
CA GLU A 38 2.08 9.82 -1.92
C GLU A 38 1.15 8.66 -1.57
N ILE A 39 1.18 8.26 -0.30
CA ILE A 39 0.38 7.16 0.21
C ILE A 39 -0.51 7.68 1.34
N LEU A 40 -1.82 7.63 1.10
CA LEU A 40 -2.81 7.95 2.11
C LEU A 40 -3.10 6.71 2.94
N TYR A 41 -2.87 6.80 4.24
CA TYR A 41 -3.22 5.80 5.24
C TYR A 41 -4.51 6.21 5.94
N LEU A 42 -5.51 5.33 5.91
CA LEU A 42 -6.79 5.49 6.60
C LEU A 42 -6.99 4.31 7.54
N GLU A 43 -7.37 4.60 8.78
CA GLU A 43 -7.74 3.55 9.74
C GLU A 43 -9.15 3.08 9.45
N GLY A 44 -9.51 1.86 9.86
CA GLY A 44 -10.79 1.24 9.49
C GLY A 44 -12.02 2.12 9.81
N ASP A 45 -12.01 2.86 10.91
CA ASP A 45 -13.10 3.81 11.21
C ASP A 45 -13.15 4.97 10.17
N ASP A 46 -12.00 5.57 9.84
CA ASP A 46 -11.90 6.65 8.82
C ASP A 46 -12.35 6.16 7.43
N GLU A 47 -12.09 4.89 7.11
CA GLU A 47 -12.49 4.27 5.84
C GLU A 47 -14.01 4.15 5.72
N LEU A 48 -14.69 3.88 6.85
CA LEU A 48 -16.11 3.58 6.90
C LEU A 48 -17.01 4.80 7.15
N GLU A 49 -16.46 5.90 7.67
CA GLU A 49 -17.22 7.08 8.08
C GLU A 49 -17.90 7.84 6.91
N ASP A 50 -17.25 7.93 5.75
CA ASP A 50 -17.75 8.70 4.61
C ASP A 50 -17.35 8.02 3.29
N VAL A 51 -18.20 7.13 2.77
CA VAL A 51 -17.97 6.44 1.49
C VAL A 51 -18.74 7.08 0.33
N VAL A 52 -18.12 7.14 -0.85
CA VAL A 52 -18.79 7.62 -2.05
C VAL A 52 -19.83 6.59 -2.50
N ALA A 53 -21.08 7.04 -2.57
CA ALA A 53 -22.22 6.21 -2.92
C ALA A 53 -21.98 5.38 -4.20
N GLY A 54 -22.13 4.06 -4.08
CA GLY A 54 -21.95 3.13 -5.19
C GLY A 54 -20.51 2.68 -5.49
N THR A 55 -19.51 3.12 -4.72
CA THR A 55 -18.09 2.82 -5.02
C THR A 55 -17.30 2.19 -3.88
N HIS A 56 -17.85 2.13 -2.66
CA HIS A 56 -17.17 1.71 -1.41
C HIS A 56 -15.86 2.47 -1.11
N LEU A 57 -15.53 3.50 -1.88
CA LEU A 57 -14.31 4.27 -1.68
C LEU A 57 -14.53 5.34 -0.63
N PRO A 58 -13.61 5.52 0.32
CA PRO A 58 -13.62 6.66 1.22
C PRO A 58 -13.59 7.96 0.42
N LYS A 59 -14.45 8.90 0.80
CA LYS A 59 -14.62 10.20 0.13
C LYS A 59 -13.31 10.95 0.04
N ILE A 60 -12.49 10.91 1.08
CA ILE A 60 -11.17 11.55 1.10
C ILE A 60 -10.19 10.94 0.09
N ALA A 61 -10.23 9.61 -0.12
CA ALA A 61 -9.42 8.96 -1.14
C ALA A 61 -9.93 9.35 -2.54
N ASN A 62 -11.25 9.36 -2.72
CA ASN A 62 -11.86 9.74 -3.99
C ASN A 62 -11.59 11.21 -4.38
N ASP A 63 -11.71 12.15 -3.43
CA ASP A 63 -11.47 13.58 -3.66
C ASP A 63 -10.01 13.86 -4.06
N ARG A 64 -9.08 12.98 -3.67
CA ARG A 64 -7.67 13.00 -4.05
C ARG A 64 -7.35 12.23 -5.33
N GLY A 65 -8.35 11.62 -5.96
CA GLY A 65 -8.13 10.75 -7.13
C GLY A 65 -7.42 9.45 -6.82
N MET A 66 -7.37 9.04 -5.54
CA MET A 66 -6.65 7.86 -5.10
C MET A 66 -7.53 6.60 -5.14
N ARG A 67 -6.87 5.45 -5.23
CA ARG A 67 -7.46 4.10 -5.16
C ARG A 67 -6.67 3.26 -4.19
N GLN A 68 -7.34 2.27 -3.60
CA GLN A 68 -6.69 1.35 -2.67
C GLN A 68 -5.50 0.67 -3.35
N LEU A 69 -4.37 0.69 -2.66
CA LEU A 69 -3.18 -0.07 -3.00
C LEU A 69 -3.35 -1.49 -2.47
N LEU A 70 -3.40 -1.60 -1.13
CA LEU A 70 -3.61 -2.81 -0.32
C LEU A 70 -4.14 -2.39 1.06
N ASP A 71 -4.77 -3.29 1.79
CA ASP A 71 -4.88 -3.19 3.25
C ASP A 71 -3.49 -3.36 3.92
N VAL A 72 -3.37 -2.91 5.17
CA VAL A 72 -2.08 -2.92 5.89
C VAL A 72 -1.63 -4.33 6.25
N GLU A 73 -2.56 -5.26 6.53
CA GLU A 73 -2.23 -6.67 6.77
C GLU A 73 -1.51 -7.26 5.56
N THR A 74 -2.13 -7.18 4.39
CA THR A 74 -1.59 -7.69 3.13
C THR A 74 -0.29 -6.98 2.75
N PHE A 75 -0.23 -5.65 2.88
CA PHE A 75 1.00 -4.90 2.62
C PHE A 75 2.16 -5.39 3.50
N ARG A 76 1.90 -5.57 4.80
CA ARG A 76 2.90 -6.04 5.76
C ARG A 76 3.35 -7.45 5.44
N ASP A 77 2.43 -8.34 5.07
CA ASP A 77 2.76 -9.70 4.69
C ASP A 77 3.65 -9.77 3.46
N VAL A 78 3.37 -8.96 2.43
CA VAL A 78 4.22 -8.86 1.23
C VAL A 78 5.63 -8.37 1.59
N VAL A 79 5.73 -7.29 2.38
CA VAL A 79 7.02 -6.75 2.82
C VAL A 79 7.80 -7.76 3.67
N ASN A 80 7.13 -8.44 4.60
CA ASN A 80 7.75 -9.43 5.47
C ASN A 80 8.21 -10.67 4.69
N PHE A 81 7.42 -11.12 3.73
CA PHE A 81 7.78 -12.23 2.86
C PHE A 81 9.04 -11.89 2.06
N GLU A 82 9.05 -10.71 1.43
CA GLU A 82 10.20 -10.26 0.65
C GLU A 82 11.45 -10.08 1.52
N GLY A 83 11.31 -9.51 2.73
CA GLY A 83 12.42 -9.37 3.67
C GLY A 83 12.96 -10.71 4.21
N LYS A 84 12.11 -11.72 4.37
CA LYS A 84 12.54 -13.09 4.73
C LYS A 84 13.26 -13.78 3.58
N ARG A 85 12.78 -13.59 2.36
CA ARG A 85 13.35 -14.15 1.12
C ARG A 85 14.68 -13.50 0.76
N ASN A 86 14.76 -12.19 0.93
CA ASN A 86 15.92 -11.36 0.62
C ASN A 86 16.12 -10.30 1.71
N SER A 87 16.97 -10.60 2.69
CA SER A 87 17.25 -9.67 3.81
C SER A 87 17.96 -8.37 3.38
N ALA A 88 18.46 -8.31 2.14
CA ALA A 88 19.01 -7.12 1.52
C ALA A 88 18.07 -6.50 0.47
N ALA A 89 16.77 -6.83 0.51
CA ALA A 89 15.76 -6.29 -0.38
C ALA A 89 15.80 -4.76 -0.38
N SER A 90 15.92 -4.20 -1.58
CA SER A 90 15.84 -2.77 -1.82
C SER A 90 14.38 -2.32 -1.88
N GLU A 91 14.15 -1.01 -1.81
CA GLU A 91 12.82 -0.44 -2.05
C GLU A 91 12.24 -0.85 -3.42
N ALA A 92 13.09 -1.03 -4.44
CA ALA A 92 12.61 -1.50 -5.74
C ALA A 92 12.10 -2.95 -5.69
N ASP A 93 12.75 -3.82 -4.91
CA ASP A 93 12.33 -5.21 -4.75
C ASP A 93 10.99 -5.27 -4.02
N ILE A 94 10.81 -4.44 -2.98
CA ILE A 94 9.54 -4.31 -2.26
C ILE A 94 8.43 -3.79 -3.16
N ILE A 95 8.66 -2.72 -3.92
CA ILE A 95 7.69 -2.19 -4.89
C ILE A 95 7.30 -3.28 -5.89
N HIS A 96 8.27 -4.01 -6.43
CA HIS A 96 8.02 -5.08 -7.38
C HIS A 96 7.15 -6.20 -6.77
N ALA A 97 7.43 -6.61 -5.53
CA ALA A 97 6.64 -7.62 -4.83
C ALA A 97 5.19 -7.14 -4.59
N LEU A 98 5.00 -5.87 -4.23
CA LEU A 98 3.68 -5.27 -4.06
C LEU A 98 2.88 -5.24 -5.38
N ASP A 99 3.52 -4.81 -6.48
CA ASP A 99 2.88 -4.80 -7.79
C ASP A 99 2.55 -6.22 -8.27
N TYR A 100 3.46 -7.18 -8.06
CA TYR A 100 3.22 -8.58 -8.37
C TYR A 100 2.02 -9.12 -7.61
N TYR A 101 1.93 -8.87 -6.29
CA TYR A 101 0.80 -9.32 -5.48
C TYR A 101 -0.52 -8.73 -6.00
N ARG A 102 -0.54 -7.44 -6.34
CA ARG A 102 -1.74 -6.78 -6.88
C ARG A 102 -2.18 -7.34 -8.23
N GLU A 103 -1.24 -7.80 -9.05
CA GLU A 103 -1.54 -8.38 -10.36
C GLU A 103 -1.88 -9.88 -10.31
N LYS A 104 -1.27 -10.62 -9.40
CA LYS A 104 -1.29 -12.09 -9.37
C LYS A 104 -2.05 -12.68 -8.20
N ASP A 105 -2.38 -11.86 -7.20
CA ASP A 105 -2.95 -12.29 -5.92
C ASP A 105 -2.07 -13.36 -5.24
N ASP A 106 -0.75 -13.20 -5.35
CA ASP A 106 0.25 -14.17 -4.86
C ASP A 106 1.56 -13.48 -4.47
N PHE A 107 2.35 -14.12 -3.60
CA PHE A 107 3.66 -13.62 -3.21
C PHE A 107 4.67 -13.85 -4.33
N TYR A 108 5.49 -12.84 -4.61
CA TYR A 108 6.54 -12.96 -5.61
C TYR A 108 7.65 -13.92 -5.15
N ASP A 109 7.79 -15.04 -5.86
CA ASP A 109 8.89 -15.99 -5.67
C ASP A 109 9.52 -16.34 -7.04
N PRO A 110 10.75 -15.86 -7.33
CA PRO A 110 11.41 -16.11 -8.62
C PRO A 110 11.87 -17.58 -8.80
N HIS A 111 11.72 -18.42 -7.77
CA HIS A 111 12.04 -19.84 -7.83
C HIS A 111 10.82 -20.73 -8.03
N HIS A 112 9.63 -20.14 -8.14
CA HIS A 112 8.36 -20.82 -8.35
C HIS A 112 7.97 -20.92 -9.83
#